data_AF-A0A9E5RAP7-F1
#
_entry.id   AF-A0A9E5RAP7-F1
#
_cell.length_a   1.000
_cell.length_b   1.000
_cell.length_c   1.000
_cell.angle_alpha   90.00
_cell.angle_beta   90.00
_cell.angle_gamma   90.00
#
_symmetry.space_group_name_H-M   'P 1'
#
loop_
_entity.id
_entity.type
_entity.pdbx_description
1 polymer ?
#
loop_
_entity_poly.entity_id
_entity_poly.type
_entity_poly.pdbx_seq_one_letter_code
_entity_poly.pdbx_strand_id
1 'polypeptide(L)' 'MGTGAAGLNLRDEPRLSGDVQFRAQEGDRLKVLDGPQFFDDLEWCEVESLTRPGQFGWAARDFLIAADALNGE' A
#
# COMPACT_ATOMS: atom_id res chain seq x y z
N MET A 1 -14.86 10.25 -15.87
CA MET A 1 -13.39 10.08 -15.80
C MET A 1 -13.14 9.05 -14.72
N GLY A 2 -12.92 7.79 -15.11
CA GLY A 2 -12.62 6.74 -14.15
C GLY A 2 -11.13 6.75 -13.86
N THR A 3 -10.71 7.31 -12.72
CA THR A 3 -9.51 6.85 -12.03
C THR A 3 -9.91 5.53 -11.38
N GLY A 4 -10.16 4.44 -12.11
CA GLY A 4 -9.14 3.80 -12.93
C GLY A 4 -8.35 2.90 -12.00
N ALA A 5 -9.05 2.00 -11.31
CA ALA A 5 -8.58 1.01 -10.37
C ALA A 5 -7.06 0.99 -10.13
N ALA A 6 -6.58 2.02 -9.43
CA ALA A 6 -5.16 2.25 -9.23
C ALA A 6 -4.76 1.40 -8.04
N GLY A 7 -4.73 0.09 -8.26
CA GLY A 7 -4.31 -0.88 -7.27
C GLY A 7 -3.02 -0.43 -6.60
N LEU A 8 -2.90 -0.69 -5.30
CA LEU A 8 -1.78 -0.27 -4.51
C LEU A 8 -0.54 -1.06 -4.91
N ASN A 9 0.51 -0.35 -5.34
CA ASN A 9 1.78 -0.96 -5.69
C ASN A 9 2.60 -1.21 -4.42
N LEU A 10 2.81 -2.48 -4.12
CA LEU A 10 3.69 -2.99 -3.07
C LEU A 10 5.08 -3.14 -3.67
N ARG A 11 6.02 -2.41 -3.09
CA ARG A 11 7.41 -2.38 -3.53
C ARG A 11 8.26 -3.25 -2.63
N ASP A 12 9.40 -3.70 -3.16
CA ASP A 12 10.38 -4.43 -2.36
C ASP A 12 11.00 -3.55 -1.26
N GLU A 13 11.03 -2.23 -1.49
CA GLU A 13 11.73 -1.26 -0.65
C GLU A 13 10.86 -0.03 -0.36
N PRO A 14 11.04 0.63 0.80
CA PRO A 14 10.32 1.85 1.18
C PRO A 14 10.82 3.09 0.41
N ARG A 15 10.78 3.05 -0.92
CA ARG A 15 11.31 4.12 -1.76
C ARG A 15 10.67 4.14 -3.13
N LEU A 16 10.55 5.35 -3.70
CA LEU A 16 10.01 5.58 -5.04
C LEU A 16 10.84 4.96 -6.17
N SER A 17 12.11 4.65 -5.89
CA SER A 17 12.98 3.91 -6.81
C SER A 17 12.92 2.38 -6.65
N GLY A 18 12.21 1.86 -5.64
CA GLY A 18 12.11 0.41 -5.41
C GLY A 18 11.24 -0.29 -6.46
N ASP A 19 11.56 -1.54 -6.79
CA ASP A 19 10.81 -2.31 -7.78
C ASP A 19 9.44 -2.74 -7.24
N VAL A 20 8.42 -2.79 -8.11
CA VAL A 20 7.05 -3.14 -7.73
C VAL A 20 6.90 -4.66 -7.74
N GLN A 21 7.02 -5.27 -6.56
CA GLN A 21 6.85 -6.71 -6.35
C GLN A 21 5.43 -7.17 -6.65
N PHE A 22 4.44 -6.40 -6.18
CA PHE A 22 3.04 -6.80 -6.29
C PHE A 22 2.14 -5.57 -6.42
N ARG A 23 1.00 -5.73 -7.10
CA ARG A 23 -0.05 -4.72 -7.11
C ARG A 23 -1.29 -5.31 -6.45
N ALA A 24 -1.58 -4.85 -5.24
CA ALA A 24 -2.83 -5.17 -4.57
C ALA A 24 -3.99 -4.50 -5.33
N GLN A 25 -5.03 -5.26 -5.61
CA GLN A 25 -6.22 -4.73 -6.26
C GLN A 25 -7.10 -4.00 -5.24
N GLU A 26 -7.95 -3.07 -5.69
CA GLU A 26 -8.95 -2.46 -4.82
C GLU A 26 -9.82 -3.54 -4.16
N GLY A 27 -9.96 -3.43 -2.83
CA GLY A 27 -10.65 -4.42 -2.00
C GLY A 27 -9.75 -5.52 -1.43
N ASP A 28 -8.47 -5.58 -1.82
CA ASP A 28 -7.50 -6.46 -1.15
C ASP A 28 -7.25 -5.97 0.28
N ARG A 29 -7.25 -6.90 1.24
CA ARG A 29 -7.02 -6.56 2.64
C ARG A 29 -5.54 -6.68 2.95
N LEU A 30 -4.93 -5.54 3.23
CA LEU A 30 -3.53 -5.43 3.59
C LEU A 30 -3.42 -5.19 5.10
N LYS A 31 -2.49 -5.88 5.76
CA LYS A 31 -2.16 -5.69 7.16
C LYS A 31 -0.80 -5.01 7.25
N VAL A 32 -0.72 -3.86 7.90
CA VAL A 32 0.56 -3.22 8.21
C VAL A 32 1.35 -4.14 9.16
N LEU A 33 2.52 -4.56 8.71
CA LEU A 33 3.48 -5.34 9.48
C LEU A 33 4.49 -4.41 10.17
N ASP A 34 5.00 -3.41 9.45
CA ASP A 34 6.06 -2.50 9.93
C ASP A 34 5.88 -1.07 9.35
N GLY A 35 6.53 -0.07 9.96
CA GLY A 35 6.41 1.36 9.62
C GLY A 35 5.46 2.18 10.52
N PRO A 36 5.17 3.46 10.18
CA PRO A 36 5.62 4.18 8.98
C PRO A 36 7.10 4.60 9.05
N GLN A 37 7.84 4.40 7.96
CA GLN A 37 9.18 4.93 7.75
C GLN A 37 9.13 6.11 6.77
N PHE A 38 9.81 7.20 7.10
CA PHE A 38 9.83 8.39 6.25
C PHE A 38 11.00 8.31 5.26
N PHE A 39 10.71 8.12 3.98
CA PHE A 39 11.70 7.99 2.90
C PHE A 39 11.20 8.70 1.64
N ASP A 40 12.11 9.39 0.93
CA ASP A 40 11.77 10.08 -0.32
C ASP A 40 10.61 11.09 -0.15
N ASP A 41 10.56 11.75 1.01
CA ASP A 41 9.48 12.68 1.42
C ASP A 41 8.09 12.02 1.60
N LEU A 42 8.03 10.70 1.61
CA LEU A 42 6.81 9.91 1.78
C LEU A 42 6.91 8.99 2.99
N GLU A 43 5.76 8.73 3.62
CA GLU A 43 5.64 7.69 4.63
C GLU A 43 5.43 6.34 3.95
N TRP A 44 6.27 5.37 4.26
CA TRP A 44 6.20 4.00 3.75
C TRP A 44 5.83 3.04 4.87
N CYS A 45 4.85 2.18 4.63
CA CYS A 45 4.47 1.12 5.55
C CYS A 45 4.66 -0.23 4.86
N GLU A 46 5.30 -1.15 5.57
CA GLU A 46 5.36 -2.54 5.14
C GLU A 46 4.01 -3.17 5.45
N VAL A 47 3.40 -3.77 4.44
CA VAL A 47 2.09 -4.39 4.53
C VAL A 47 2.14 -5.79 3.92
N GLU A 48 1.35 -6.69 4.48
CA GLU A 48 1.15 -8.04 3.99
C GLU A 48 -0.29 -8.24 3.55
N SER A 49 -0.49 -8.89 2.41
CA SER A 49 -1.81 -9.29 1.93
C SER A 49 -2.37 -10.41 2.82
N LEU A 50 -3.49 -10.11 3.47
CA LEU A 50 -4.26 -11.09 4.24
C LEU A 50 -4.94 -12.11 3.31
N THR A 51 -5.19 -11.73 2.07
CA THR A 51 -5.81 -12.59 1.05
C THR A 51 -4.80 -13.60 0.48
N ARG A 52 -3.51 -13.23 0.44
CA ARG A 52 -2.42 -14.10 -0.04
C ARG A 52 -1.24 -14.12 0.94
N PRO A 53 -1.16 -15.14 1.83
CA PRO A 53 -0.05 -15.24 2.78
C PRO A 53 1.28 -15.35 2.04
N GLY A 54 2.27 -14.56 2.46
CA GLY A 54 3.58 -14.45 1.80
C GLY A 54 3.68 -13.38 0.71
N GLN A 55 2.61 -12.66 0.39
CA GLN A 55 2.70 -11.40 -0.37
C GLN A 55 2.83 -10.24 0.61
N PHE A 56 4.03 -9.71 0.76
CA PHE A 56 4.32 -8.52 1.55
C PHE A 56 5.15 -7.53 0.73
N GLY A 57 5.12 -6.26 1.14
CA GLY A 57 5.91 -5.22 0.53
C GLY A 57 5.60 -3.84 1.11
N TRP A 58 6.36 -2.85 0.67
CA TRP A 58 6.25 -1.47 1.09
C TRP A 58 5.26 -0.71 0.22
N ALA A 59 4.28 -0.11 0.88
CA ALA A 59 3.34 0.79 0.24
C ALA A 59 3.46 2.18 0.87
N ALA A 60 3.38 3.20 0.03
CA ALA A 60 3.33 4.57 0.52
C ALA A 60 1.97 4.81 1.20
N ARG A 61 2.02 5.29 2.45
CA ARG A 61 0.88 5.55 3.33
C ARG A 61 -0.12 6.53 2.74
N ASP A 62 0.35 7.48 1.94
CA ASP A 62 -0.50 8.41 1.20
C ASP A 62 -1.45 7.70 0.23
N PHE A 63 -1.02 6.56 -0.33
CA PHE A 63 -1.82 5.70 -1.21
C PHE A 63 -2.54 4.58 -0.45
N LEU A 64 -2.19 4.33 0.81
CA LEU A 64 -2.96 3.47 1.70
C LEU A 64 -4.23 4.24 2.08
N ILE A 65 -5.24 4.14 1.22
CA ILE A 65 -6.59 4.53 1.59
C ILE A 65 -7.01 3.56 2.68
N ALA A 66 -6.98 4.03 3.93
CA ALA A 66 -7.62 3.31 5.01
C ALA A 66 -9.06 3.06 4.56
N ALA A 67 -9.47 1.79 4.51
CA ALA A 67 -10.88 1.44 4.31
C ALA A 67 -11.80 2.04 5.40
N ASP A 68 -11.21 2.73 6.39
CA ASP A 68 -11.83 3.55 7.41
C ASP A 68 -11.90 5.05 7.00
N ALA A 69 -12.33 5.35 5.78
CA ALA A 69 -12.74 6.71 5.40
C ALA A 69 -14.08 6.72 4.66
N LEU A 70 -14.95 5.75 4.98
CA LEU A 70 -16.38 5.84 4.67
C LEU A 70 -17.15 6.49 5.83
N ASN A 71 -16.74 7.68 6.28
CA ASN A 71 -17.55 8.45 7.21
C ASN A 71 -17.42 9.97 7.01
N GLY A 72 -18.55 10.59 6.62
CA GLY A 72 -18.84 12.03 6.57
C GLY A 72 -18.35 12.71 5.29
N GLU A 73 -19.15 12.83 4.23
CA GLU A 73 -20.14 13.91 4.00
C GLU A 73 -19.53 15.32 3.91
#